data_AF-A0A258JFN2-F1
#
_entry.id   AF-A0A258JFN2-F1
#
_cell.length_a   1.000
_cell.length_b   1.000
_cell.length_c   1.000
_cell.angle_alpha   90.00
_cell.angle_beta   90.00
_cell.angle_gamma   90.00
#
_symmetry.space_group_name_H-M   'P 1'
#
loop_
_entity.id
_entity.type
_entity.pdbx_description
1 polymer ?
#
loop_
_entity_poly.entity_id
_entity_poly.type
_entity_poly.pdbx_seq_one_letter_code
_entity_poly.pdbx_strand_id
1 'polypeptide(L)' 'MKYILVLFFCVFSNASFGAELNLDSDKKLIVAQDGSGDFKTVQAAIDAANTDEGAVEIYIKKGIYKEKLVILSSKPG' A
#
# COMPACT_ATOMS: atom_id res chain seq x y z
N MET A 1 25.14 33.45 -9.75
CA MET A 1 23.76 33.25 -9.24
C MET A 1 22.98 32.21 -10.06
N LYS A 2 23.52 30.99 -10.25
CA LYS A 2 22.88 29.96 -11.11
C LYS A 2 22.59 28.64 -10.38
N TYR A 3 23.16 28.47 -9.18
CA TYR A 3 23.05 27.24 -8.37
C TYR A 3 22.17 27.40 -7.12
N ILE A 4 21.72 28.63 -6.82
CA ILE A 4 20.93 28.91 -5.61
C ILE A 4 19.47 28.44 -5.74
N LEU A 5 18.97 28.30 -6.97
CA LEU A 5 17.63 27.75 -7.28
C LEU A 5 17.64 26.21 -7.31
N VAL A 6 18.80 25.59 -7.55
CA VAL A 6 18.96 24.12 -7.60
C VAL A 6 18.97 23.51 -6.20
N LEU A 7 19.48 24.23 -5.19
CA LEU A 7 19.48 23.76 -3.80
C LEU A 7 18.07 23.71 -3.18
N PHE A 8 17.10 24.48 -3.68
CA PHE A 8 15.72 24.45 -3.19
C PHE A 8 14.91 23.28 -3.79
N PHE A 9 15.30 22.79 -4.96
CA PHE A 9 14.63 21.69 -5.65
C PHE A 9 15.00 20.30 -5.07
N CYS A 10 16.20 20.16 -4.51
CA CYS A 10 16.66 18.90 -3.90
C CYS A 10 16.00 18.58 -2.54
N VAL A 11 15.43 19.56 -1.84
CA VAL A 11 14.79 19.33 -0.53
C VAL A 11 13.35 18.81 -0.69
N PHE A 12 12.70 19.07 -1.83
CA PHE A 12 11.31 18.68 -2.07
C PHE A 12 11.13 17.20 -2.49
N SER A 13 12.21 16.53 -2.93
CA SER A 13 12.12 15.16 -3.48
C SER A 13 12.44 14.03 -2.49
N ASN A 14 12.73 14.35 -1.21
CA ASN A 14 13.00 13.35 -0.19
C ASN A 14 11.90 13.26 0.88
N ALA A 15 10.64 13.43 0.48
CA ALA A 15 9.53 12.81 1.18
C ALA A 15 9.20 11.48 0.48
N SER A 16 10.17 10.57 0.36
CA SER A 16 9.83 9.16 0.17
C SER A 16 9.32 8.67 1.52
N PHE A 17 8.01 8.77 1.64
CA PHE A 17 7.12 8.08 2.57
C PHE A 17 7.66 6.66 2.82
N GLY A 18 8.44 6.51 3.89
CA GLY A 18 8.75 5.22 4.46
C GLY A 18 7.47 4.71 5.11
N ALA A 19 6.87 3.67 4.53
CA ALA A 19 5.77 2.97 5.16
C ALA A 19 6.26 2.40 6.50
N GLU A 20 5.57 2.77 7.58
CA GLU A 20 5.81 2.27 8.93
C GLU A 20 5.35 0.81 9.02
N LEU A 21 6.29 -0.10 9.28
CA LEU A 21 6.03 -1.52 9.50
C LEU A 21 5.32 -1.71 10.85
N ASN A 22 3.98 -1.74 10.83
CA ASN A 22 3.18 -2.16 11.97
C ASN A 22 3.07 -3.69 11.96
N LEU A 23 3.89 -4.33 12.81
CA LEU A 23 3.80 -5.76 13.14
C LEU A 23 2.62 -5.96 14.10
N ASP A 24 1.41 -6.03 13.57
CA ASP A 24 0.26 -6.58 14.31
C ASP A 24 -0.03 -7.99 13.77
N SER A 25 0.18 -8.97 14.64
CA SER A 25 0.11 -10.41 14.32
C SER A 25 -1.33 -10.93 14.16
N ASP A 26 -2.32 -10.05 14.11
CA ASP A 26 -3.68 -10.32 13.64
C ASP A 26 -3.83 -9.65 12.26
N LYS A 27 -3.28 -10.29 11.22
CA LYS A 27 -3.07 -9.75 9.86
C LYS A 27 -4.37 -9.32 9.15
N LYS A 28 -4.89 -8.15 9.50
CA LYS A 28 -5.93 -7.44 8.73
C LYS A 28 -5.25 -6.41 7.85
N LEU A 29 -5.44 -6.51 6.54
CA LEU A 29 -4.86 -5.54 5.58
C LEU A 29 -5.90 -4.47 5.25
N ILE A 30 -5.60 -3.20 5.52
CA ILE A 30 -6.51 -2.08 5.27
C ILE A 30 -6.16 -1.41 3.94
N VAL A 31 -7.15 -1.28 3.06
CA VAL A 31 -7.01 -0.55 1.79
C VAL A 31 -7.72 0.79 1.86
N ALA A 32 -7.00 1.86 1.58
CA ALA A 32 -7.51 3.23 1.61
C ALA A 32 -6.84 4.13 0.55
N GLN A 33 -7.63 4.67 -0.40
CA GLN A 33 -7.11 5.55 -1.45
C GLN A 33 -6.51 6.87 -0.93
N ASP A 34 -6.98 7.32 0.23
CA ASP A 34 -6.49 8.53 0.91
C ASP A 34 -5.12 8.31 1.60
N GLY A 35 -4.61 7.08 1.63
CA GLY A 35 -3.36 6.72 2.28
C GLY A 35 -3.48 6.52 3.79
N SER A 36 -4.69 6.50 4.34
CA SER A 36 -4.95 6.23 5.76
C SER A 36 -4.97 4.73 6.12
N GLY A 37 -4.52 3.86 5.23
CA GLY A 37 -4.47 2.41 5.38
C GLY A 37 -3.14 1.85 4.88
N ASP A 38 -2.96 0.54 4.99
CA ASP A 38 -1.73 -0.16 4.62
C ASP A 38 -1.45 -0.09 3.11
N PHE A 39 -2.50 -0.12 2.30
CA PHE A 39 -2.40 -0.07 0.84
C PHE A 39 -3.33 0.96 0.23
N LYS A 40 -2.92 1.54 -0.92
CA LYS A 40 -3.76 2.48 -1.70
C LYS A 40 -4.63 1.77 -2.75
N THR A 41 -4.24 0.56 -3.14
CA THR A 41 -4.88 -0.24 -4.18
C THR A 41 -5.25 -1.61 -3.65
N VAL A 42 -6.32 -2.19 -4.20
CA VAL A 42 -6.79 -3.51 -3.79
C VAL A 42 -5.83 -4.59 -4.29
N GLN A 43 -5.27 -4.45 -5.50
CA GLN A 43 -4.30 -5.40 -6.03
C GLN A 43 -3.05 -5.52 -5.16
N ALA A 44 -2.51 -4.41 -4.63
CA ALA A 44 -1.34 -4.46 -3.76
C ALA A 44 -1.61 -5.23 -2.46
N ALA A 45 -2.82 -5.11 -1.92
CA ALA A 45 -3.24 -5.88 -0.74
C ALA A 45 -3.38 -7.37 -1.06
N ILE A 46 -3.90 -7.73 -2.25
CA ILE A 46 -3.99 -9.13 -2.70
C ILE A 46 -2.60 -9.73 -2.91
N ASP A 47 -1.68 -8.97 -3.50
CA ASP A 47 -0.31 -9.43 -3.76
C ASP A 47 0.46 -9.62 -2.45
N ALA A 48 0.24 -8.74 -1.46
CA ALA A 48 0.83 -8.82 -0.13
C ALA A 48 0.16 -9.86 0.79
N ALA A 49 -1.09 -10.25 0.51
CA ALA A 49 -1.77 -11.27 1.29
C ALA A 49 -1.05 -12.62 1.17
N ASN A 50 -0.51 -13.10 2.29
CA ASN A 50 0.01 -14.46 2.41
C ASN A 50 -1.06 -15.32 3.10
N THR A 51 -1.54 -16.34 2.40
CA THR A 51 -2.60 -17.26 2.86
C THR A 51 -2.04 -18.63 3.25
N ASP A 52 -0.72 -18.82 3.21
CA ASP A 52 -0.05 -20.06 3.63
C ASP A 52 -0.30 -20.35 5.12
N GLU A 53 -0.62 -19.30 5.90
CA GLU A 53 -0.91 -19.36 7.34
C GLU A 53 -2.42 -19.31 7.67
N GLY A 54 -3.29 -19.33 6.65
CA GLY A 54 -4.75 -19.27 6.79
C GLY A 54 -5.40 -18.07 6.09
N ALA A 55 -6.70 -17.88 6.33
CA ALA A 55 -7.47 -16.82 5.67
C ALA A 55 -6.99 -15.40 6.04
N VAL A 56 -6.79 -14.56 5.02
CA VAL A 56 -6.42 -13.14 5.18
C VAL A 56 -7.65 -12.26 5.01
N GLU A 57 -7.90 -11.38 5.97
CA GLU A 57 -8.98 -10.38 5.90
C GLU A 57 -8.45 -9.07 5.29
N ILE A 58 -8.99 -8.66 4.14
CA ILE A 58 -8.69 -7.37 3.49
C ILE A 58 -9.87 -6.42 3.69
N TYR A 59 -9.68 -5.36 4.47
CA TYR A 59 -10.69 -4.35 4.75
C TYR A 59 -10.54 -3.14 3.82
N ILE A 60 -11.53 -2.92 2.94
CA ILE A 60 -11.51 -1.83 1.96
C ILE A 60 -12.33 -0.65 2.48
N LYS A 61 -11.67 0.48 2.76
CA LYS A 61 -12.35 1.72 3.14
C LYS A 61 -13.22 2.25 1.99
N LYS A 62 -14.31 2.94 2.35
CA LYS A 62 -15.26 3.53 1.39
C LYS A 62 -14.53 4.43 0.38
N GLY A 63 -14.68 4.13 -0.91
CA GLY A 63 -14.03 4.85 -2.00
C GLY A 63 -14.40 4.26 -3.36
N ILE A 64 -13.92 4.89 -4.44
CA ILE A 64 -14.12 4.40 -5.81
C ILE A 64 -12.79 3.89 -6.35
N TYR A 65 -12.62 2.57 -6.37
CA TYR A 65 -11.41 1.89 -6.83
C TYR A 65 -11.56 1.50 -8.30
N LYS A 66 -10.94 2.26 -9.22
CA LYS A 66 -10.97 1.99 -10.66
C LYS A 66 -9.75 1.15 -11.06
N GLU A 67 -9.80 -0.14 -10.78
CA GLU A 67 -8.71 -1.08 -11.08
C GLU A 67 -9.24 -2.41 -11.65
N LYS A 68 -8.37 -3.14 -12.37
CA LYS A 68 -8.65 -4.51 -12.83
C LYS A 68 -7.96 -5.47 -11.87
N LEU A 69 -8.74 -6.28 -11.17
CA LEU A 69 -8.23 -7.26 -10.22
C LEU A 69 -7.86 -8.56 -10.93
N VAL A 70 -6.71 -9.12 -10.56
CA VAL A 70 -6.27 -10.45 -10.95
C VAL A 70 -6.15 -11.29 -9.67
N ILE A 71 -7.05 -12.25 -9.52
CA ILE A 71 -7.04 -13.20 -8.40
C ILE A 71 -6.61 -14.55 -8.98
N LEU A 72 -5.37 -14.96 -8.69
CA LEU A 72 -4.85 -16.25 -9.14
C LEU A 72 -5.40 -17.35 -8.23
N SER A 73 -6.09 -18.34 -8.81
CA SER A 73 -6.63 -19.50 -8.08
C SER A 73 -5.55 -20.41 -7.46
N SER A 74 -4.28 -20.19 -7.78
CA SER A 74 -3.15 -20.97 -7.26
C SER A 74 -2.64 -20.49 -5.89
N LYS A 75 -3.33 -19.55 -5.25
CA LYS A 75 -2.99 -19.13 -3.89
C LYS A 75 -3.65 -20.14 -2.92
N PRO A 76 -2.88 -21.02 -2.24
CA PRO A 76 -3.45 -22.08 -1.40
C PRO A 76 -4.20 -21.45 -0.21
N GLY A 77 -5.48 -21.80 -0.06
CA GLY A 77 -6.31 -21.33 1.06
C GLY A 77 -6.03 -22.04 2.37
#